data_AF-A0A0D2CLM4-F1
#
_entry.id   AF-A0A0D2CLM4-F1
#
_cell.length_a   1.000
_cell.length_b   1.000
_cell.length_c   1.000
_cell.angle_alpha   90.00
_cell.angle_beta   90.00
_cell.angle_gamma   90.00
#
_symmetry.space_group_name_H-M   'P 1'
#
loop_
_entity.id
_entity.type
_entity.pdbx_description
1 polymer ?
#
loop_
_entity_poly.entity_id
_entity_poly.type
_entity_poly.pdbx_seq_one_letter_code
_entity_poly.pdbx_strand_id
1 'polypeptide(L)'
;MHFNSTFLRGAYHRVARNSFFNLQLSHSPGATFLGCETSTASRVGGCRGMKKTATSKPRPKVPDYCAVEPRHDDQGQPIWPAPEAAMEQARAFIKECAASGKKALIVPDKDADGLSSGVILYRTLTTLGLDPALIDVHLVQKASTIHTHLEREAMAAKDPAYIVVLDQGSIAAPPVVDLPSTRSLIIDHHLSDHFPEDAEVVSACHYPPVSTSSLLTYEICKPLAPAIASDCAYLACIGTHGDLGNTLKWSPPFPDMKETFKIYTKKSINDAVSLVNAPRRTAKYDVITAWTALLASKDPKDLLSNGRLQSARAEVNAEVEMNTHTPPKFSVDGRIAVLRINTPAQVHPVIAIRWAGYLNSKALEIVLCANSGYLPGMVNFSCRIARCAKSREPPVNIIESLKAAANLSTDGLSDRLGQSFARGHKEASGGIVPIEAFEELMALLKVGEKPERKDESEEPKLKKAKTIEKSPQKNTLANYFGRP
;
A
#
# COMPACT_ATOMS: atom_id res chain seq x y z
N MET A 1 -37.03 -13.74 -44.59
CA MET A 1 -36.86 -15.20 -44.56
C MET A 1 -36.61 -15.63 -43.13
N HIS A 2 -37.62 -16.24 -42.52
CA HIS A 2 -37.53 -16.98 -41.26
C HIS A 2 -36.78 -18.30 -41.49
N PHE A 3 -35.99 -18.74 -40.52
CA PHE A 3 -36.08 -20.12 -40.05
C PHE A 3 -35.79 -20.20 -38.55
N ASN A 4 -36.73 -20.85 -37.88
CA ASN A 4 -36.83 -21.13 -36.46
C ASN A 4 -36.11 -22.44 -36.10
N SER A 5 -36.06 -22.65 -34.77
CA SER A 5 -36.20 -23.92 -34.04
C SER A 5 -34.88 -24.62 -33.65
N THR A 6 -34.46 -24.78 -32.39
CA THR A 6 -35.02 -25.21 -31.07
C THR A 6 -34.55 -26.60 -30.61
N PHE A 7 -34.10 -26.62 -29.34
CA PHE A 7 -34.23 -27.65 -28.29
C PHE A 7 -33.35 -28.91 -28.26
N LEU A 8 -32.57 -29.05 -27.16
CA LEU A 8 -32.70 -30.07 -26.08
C LEU A 8 -31.63 -29.79 -24.98
N ARG A 9 -32.01 -29.24 -23.82
CA ARG A 9 -32.21 -29.88 -22.50
C ARG A 9 -31.04 -30.74 -21.95
N GLY A 10 -30.48 -30.27 -20.84
CA GLY A 10 -30.41 -31.04 -19.59
C GLY A 10 -29.02 -31.37 -19.03
N ALA A 11 -28.65 -30.74 -17.91
CA ALA A 11 -28.25 -31.44 -16.68
C ALA A 11 -28.01 -30.45 -15.53
N TYR A 12 -28.78 -30.64 -14.46
CA TYR A 12 -28.59 -30.07 -13.13
C TYR A 12 -27.29 -30.57 -12.50
N HIS A 13 -26.53 -29.70 -11.82
CA HIS A 13 -25.78 -30.10 -10.64
C HIS A 13 -25.78 -28.99 -9.58
N ARG A 14 -26.39 -29.32 -8.43
CA ARG A 14 -26.23 -28.62 -7.15
C ARG A 14 -24.78 -28.72 -6.71
N VAL A 15 -24.17 -27.60 -6.32
CA VAL A 15 -23.08 -27.59 -5.33
C VAL A 15 -23.36 -26.50 -4.31
N ALA A 16 -23.14 -26.89 -3.06
CA ALA A 16 -23.59 -26.25 -1.85
C ALA A 16 -22.89 -24.91 -1.56
N ARG A 17 -23.69 -24.00 -1.01
CA ARG A 17 -23.24 -22.79 -0.32
C ARG A 17 -22.50 -23.18 0.96
N ASN A 18 -21.28 -22.68 1.13
CA ASN A 18 -20.70 -22.45 2.45
C ASN A 18 -20.04 -21.07 2.43
N SER A 19 -20.81 -20.09 2.87
CA SER A 19 -20.46 -18.69 2.96
C SER A 19 -19.78 -18.43 4.30
N PHE A 20 -18.53 -17.97 4.30
CA PHE A 20 -17.98 -17.19 5.42
C PHE A 20 -17.62 -15.81 4.88
N PHE A 21 -18.64 -14.93 4.86
CA PHE A 21 -18.48 -13.50 4.63
C PHE A 21 -18.54 -12.80 6.00
N ASN A 22 -17.54 -11.97 6.29
CA ASN A 22 -17.65 -10.89 7.27
C ASN A 22 -17.51 -9.58 6.49
N LEU A 23 -18.61 -9.18 5.85
CA LEU A 23 -18.81 -7.85 5.30
C LEU A 23 -19.69 -7.10 6.33
N GLN A 24 -19.12 -6.14 7.04
CA GLN A 24 -19.90 -5.20 7.85
C GLN A 24 -20.51 -4.16 6.91
N LEU A 25 -21.73 -4.42 6.46
CA LEU A 25 -22.60 -3.45 5.83
C LEU A 25 -23.48 -2.78 6.88
N SER A 26 -23.41 -1.45 6.84
CA SER A 26 -24.25 -0.45 7.51
C SER A 26 -25.74 -0.79 7.47
N HIS A 27 -26.41 -0.66 8.60
CA HIS A 27 -27.86 -0.47 8.68
C HIS A 27 -28.13 0.85 9.41
N SER A 28 -28.73 1.80 8.69
CA SER A 28 -29.68 2.75 9.28
C SER A 28 -31.07 2.18 9.03
N PRO A 29 -32.02 2.35 9.97
CA PRO A 29 -33.07 3.32 9.65
C PRO A 29 -33.57 4.10 10.88
N GLY A 30 -33.95 5.35 10.65
CA GLY A 30 -34.89 6.08 11.49
C GLY A 30 -36.14 6.39 10.67
N ALA A 31 -37.30 5.90 11.13
CA ALA A 31 -38.62 6.51 10.92
C ALA A 31 -39.64 5.82 11.84
N THR A 32 -40.18 6.62 12.75
CA THR A 32 -41.31 6.40 13.67
C THR A 32 -42.63 6.09 12.94
N PHE A 33 -43.47 5.22 13.51
CA PHE A 33 -44.94 5.39 13.60
C PHE A 33 -45.56 4.42 14.65
N LEU A 34 -46.71 4.81 15.18
CA LEU A 34 -47.37 4.43 16.44
C LEU A 34 -47.93 2.99 16.55
N GLY A 35 -47.92 2.47 17.80
CA GLY A 35 -49.10 2.03 18.56
C GLY A 35 -49.73 0.65 18.28
N CYS A 36 -49.65 -0.28 19.24
CA CYS A 36 -50.79 -0.84 19.99
C CYS A 36 -50.33 -2.03 20.87
N GLU A 37 -50.99 -2.17 22.02
CA GLU A 37 -50.71 -3.03 23.16
C GLU A 37 -50.90 -4.54 22.91
N THR A 38 -50.20 -5.38 23.67
CA THR A 38 -50.80 -6.42 24.54
C THR A 38 -49.72 -7.17 25.34
N SER A 39 -50.16 -7.71 26.47
CA SER A 39 -49.38 -8.09 27.64
C SER A 39 -49.13 -9.60 27.76
N THR A 40 -48.23 -9.92 28.70
CA THR A 40 -48.13 -11.13 29.56
C THR A 40 -47.09 -12.23 29.28
N ALA A 41 -46.45 -12.59 30.40
CA ALA A 41 -45.94 -13.91 30.81
C ALA A 41 -44.50 -14.33 30.43
N SER A 42 -43.58 -13.99 31.35
CA SER A 42 -42.67 -14.89 32.07
C SER A 42 -42.29 -16.23 31.45
N ARG A 43 -40.99 -16.40 31.14
CA ARG A 43 -40.23 -17.62 31.43
C ARG A 43 -38.73 -17.31 31.52
N VAL A 44 -38.25 -17.24 32.76
CA VAL A 44 -36.82 -17.17 33.10
C VAL A 44 -36.25 -18.57 32.96
N GLY A 45 -35.45 -18.79 31.90
CA GLY A 45 -34.68 -20.01 31.66
C GLY A 45 -33.22 -19.65 31.48
N GLY A 46 -32.42 -19.83 32.55
CA GLY A 46 -31.00 -19.51 32.55
C GLY A 46 -30.22 -20.35 31.53
N CYS A 47 -29.51 -19.67 30.62
CA CYS A 47 -28.46 -20.30 29.82
C CYS A 47 -27.11 -20.12 30.51
N ARG A 48 -26.60 -21.26 30.99
CA ARG A 48 -25.25 -21.46 31.53
C ARG A 48 -24.20 -20.93 30.56
N GLY A 49 -23.28 -20.13 31.10
CA GLY A 49 -22.14 -19.60 30.39
C GLY A 49 -21.29 -20.72 29.75
N MET A 50 -21.10 -20.64 28.44
CA MET A 50 -20.04 -21.35 27.75
C MET A 50 -18.70 -20.68 28.09
N LYS A 51 -17.89 -21.39 28.87
CA LYS A 51 -16.50 -21.05 29.16
C LYS A 51 -15.75 -20.84 27.85
N LYS A 52 -15.25 -19.61 27.64
CA LYS A 52 -14.23 -19.30 26.64
C LYS A 52 -12.93 -20.01 27.04
N THR A 53 -12.57 -21.08 26.35
CA THR A 53 -11.26 -21.72 26.47
C THR A 53 -10.52 -21.65 25.13
N ALA A 54 -9.70 -20.61 24.98
CA ALA A 54 -8.36 -20.68 24.42
C ALA A 54 -7.79 -19.25 24.48
N THR A 55 -6.90 -19.04 25.44
CA THR A 55 -6.10 -17.83 25.60
C THR A 55 -5.27 -17.62 24.33
N SER A 56 -5.70 -16.68 23.47
CA SER A 56 -4.84 -16.21 22.39
C SER A 56 -3.56 -15.69 23.02
N LYS A 57 -2.40 -16.23 22.63
CA LYS A 57 -1.09 -15.71 23.06
C LYS A 57 -1.10 -14.18 22.94
N PRO A 58 -0.64 -13.45 23.98
CA PRO A 58 -0.61 -12.00 23.93
C PRO A 58 0.18 -11.55 22.71
N ARG A 59 -0.40 -10.61 21.97
CA ARG A 59 0.18 -10.08 20.73
C ARG A 59 1.52 -9.43 21.08
N PRO A 60 2.60 -9.69 20.33
CA PRO A 60 3.83 -8.92 20.47
C PRO A 60 3.51 -7.43 20.32
N LYS A 61 3.92 -6.59 21.29
CA LYS A 61 3.81 -5.13 21.18
C LYS A 61 4.89 -4.67 20.20
N VAL A 62 4.48 -4.24 19.02
CA VAL A 62 5.35 -3.50 18.10
C VAL A 62 5.32 -2.04 18.54
N PRO A 63 6.47 -1.34 18.64
CA PRO A 63 6.49 0.10 18.88
C PRO A 63 5.61 0.86 17.87
N ASP A 64 5.05 1.98 18.30
CA ASP A 64 4.32 2.84 17.38
C ASP A 64 5.28 3.47 16.36
N TYR A 65 4.80 3.75 15.15
CA TYR A 65 5.63 4.36 14.11
C TYR A 65 6.19 5.72 14.59
N CYS A 66 5.35 6.51 15.27
CA CYS A 66 5.74 7.80 15.83
C CYS A 66 6.52 7.70 17.15
N ALA A 67 6.79 6.48 17.66
CA ALA A 67 7.59 6.28 18.86
C ALA A 67 9.09 6.17 18.57
N VAL A 68 9.49 6.24 17.29
CA VAL A 68 10.90 6.33 16.91
C VAL A 68 11.42 7.71 17.27
N GLU A 69 12.54 7.75 18.00
CA GLU A 69 13.18 9.00 18.42
C GLU A 69 13.58 9.85 17.20
N PRO A 70 13.20 11.14 17.17
CA PRO A 70 13.64 12.04 16.13
C PRO A 70 15.15 12.23 16.09
N ARG A 71 15.67 12.58 14.92
CA ARG A 71 17.00 13.16 14.84
C ARG A 71 16.97 14.55 15.47
N HIS A 72 18.03 14.92 16.18
CA HIS A 72 18.15 16.23 16.81
C HIS A 72 19.34 17.00 16.22
N ASP A 73 19.26 18.32 16.26
CA ASP A 73 20.37 19.22 15.92
C ASP A 73 21.35 19.39 17.09
N ASP A 74 22.39 20.22 16.87
CA ASP A 74 23.41 20.51 17.88
C ASP A 74 22.86 21.20 19.14
N GLN A 75 21.64 21.74 19.08
CA GLN A 75 20.93 22.40 20.18
C GLN A 75 19.93 21.47 20.88
N GLY A 76 19.86 20.21 20.45
CA GLY A 76 18.91 19.22 20.97
C GLY A 76 17.47 19.47 20.53
N GLN A 77 17.23 20.26 19.48
CA GLN A 77 15.90 20.41 18.89
C GLN A 77 15.65 19.33 17.83
N PRO A 78 14.43 18.77 17.75
CA PRO A 78 14.13 17.75 16.76
C PRO A 78 14.16 18.34 15.34
N ILE A 79 14.85 17.66 14.43
CA ILE A 79 14.88 17.98 13.00
C ILE A 79 13.76 17.21 12.32
N TRP A 80 12.62 17.85 12.08
CA TRP A 80 11.44 17.24 11.47
C TRP A 80 10.57 18.27 10.73
N PRO A 81 9.94 17.94 9.58
CA PRO A 81 10.01 16.65 8.87
C PRO A 81 11.27 16.47 8.03
N ALA A 82 12.03 17.54 7.82
CA ALA A 82 13.31 17.60 7.11
C ALA A 82 14.13 18.78 7.68
N PRO A 83 15.40 18.98 7.29
CA PRO A 83 16.19 20.13 7.74
C PRO A 83 15.50 21.45 7.39
N GLU A 84 15.46 22.38 8.34
CA GLU A 84 14.76 23.66 8.14
C GLU A 84 15.30 24.43 6.93
N ALA A 85 16.60 24.36 6.67
CA ALA A 85 17.21 24.97 5.48
C ALA A 85 16.63 24.41 4.16
N ALA A 86 16.40 23.09 4.08
CA ALA A 86 15.79 22.47 2.90
C ALA A 86 14.30 22.80 2.79
N MET A 87 13.60 22.87 3.94
CA MET A 87 12.21 23.31 3.99
C MET A 87 12.06 24.76 3.48
N GLU A 88 12.92 25.68 3.93
CA GLU A 88 12.92 27.07 3.48
C GLU A 88 13.30 27.22 2.00
N GLN A 89 14.27 26.44 1.50
CA GLN A 89 14.59 26.40 0.07
C GLN A 89 13.38 25.97 -0.78
N ALA A 90 12.70 24.88 -0.39
CA ALA A 90 11.49 24.44 -1.07
C ALA A 90 10.36 25.51 -1.02
N ARG A 91 10.19 26.19 0.12
CA ARG A 91 9.25 27.32 0.26
C ARG A 91 9.59 28.48 -0.68
N ALA A 92 10.88 28.82 -0.79
CA ALA A 92 11.36 29.87 -1.69
C ALA A 92 11.13 29.49 -3.16
N PHE A 93 11.47 28.26 -3.55
CA PHE A 93 11.21 27.72 -4.89
C PHE A 93 9.73 27.83 -5.27
N ILE A 94 8.82 27.39 -4.39
CA ILE A 94 7.37 27.43 -4.64
C ILE A 94 6.86 28.87 -4.79
N LYS A 95 7.33 29.80 -3.94
CA LYS A 95 6.98 31.23 -4.04
C LYS A 95 7.47 31.84 -5.35
N GLU A 96 8.70 31.54 -5.75
CA GLU A 96 9.28 32.04 -6.99
C GLU A 96 8.55 31.47 -8.21
N CYS A 97 8.26 30.17 -8.22
CA CYS A 97 7.47 29.51 -9.24
C CYS A 97 6.14 30.23 -9.43
N ALA A 98 5.39 30.48 -8.34
CA ALA A 98 4.11 31.17 -8.41
C ALA A 98 4.23 32.62 -8.91
N ALA A 99 5.21 33.37 -8.40
CA ALA A 99 5.44 34.77 -8.76
C ALA A 99 5.96 34.96 -10.19
N SER A 100 6.55 33.92 -10.79
CA SER A 100 7.17 34.00 -12.12
C SER A 100 6.17 34.20 -13.25
N GLY A 101 4.91 33.79 -13.08
CA GLY A 101 3.92 33.75 -14.16
C GLY A 101 4.31 32.82 -15.32
N LYS A 102 5.19 31.84 -15.09
CA LYS A 102 5.65 30.87 -16.09
C LYS A 102 5.01 29.49 -15.88
N LYS A 103 5.13 28.64 -16.89
CA LYS A 103 4.62 27.27 -16.85
C LYS A 103 5.27 26.44 -15.74
N ALA A 104 4.43 25.79 -14.93
CA ALA A 104 4.82 24.85 -13.89
C ALA A 104 4.31 23.45 -14.24
N LEU A 105 5.15 22.44 -14.05
CA LEU A 105 4.80 21.04 -14.24
C LEU A 105 4.84 20.29 -12.90
N ILE A 106 3.71 19.74 -12.50
CA ILE A 106 3.59 18.90 -11.30
C ILE A 106 3.71 17.43 -11.71
N VAL A 107 4.61 16.69 -11.06
CA VAL A 107 4.91 15.28 -11.39
C VAL A 107 4.74 14.39 -10.15
N PRO A 108 3.49 14.11 -9.74
CA PRO A 108 3.24 13.28 -8.57
C PRO A 108 3.44 11.80 -8.87
N ASP A 109 3.83 10.99 -7.87
CA ASP A 109 3.62 9.54 -8.01
C ASP A 109 2.13 9.22 -8.11
N LYS A 110 1.85 8.07 -8.71
CA LYS A 110 0.54 7.58 -9.12
C LYS A 110 -0.37 7.09 -7.98
N ASP A 111 0.08 7.16 -6.73
CA ASP A 111 -0.65 6.61 -5.60
C ASP A 111 -1.25 7.70 -4.68
N ALA A 112 -1.80 7.30 -3.53
CA ALA A 112 -2.51 8.26 -2.69
C ALA A 112 -1.58 9.33 -2.07
N ASP A 113 -0.31 9.02 -1.82
CA ASP A 113 0.61 9.98 -1.21
C ASP A 113 1.09 10.98 -2.27
N GLY A 114 1.65 10.50 -3.39
CA GLY A 114 2.03 11.33 -4.53
C GLY A 114 0.90 12.21 -5.08
N LEU A 115 -0.27 11.63 -5.38
CA LEU A 115 -1.39 12.40 -5.94
C LEU A 115 -1.91 13.45 -4.95
N SER A 116 -1.97 13.14 -3.66
CA SER A 116 -2.36 14.12 -2.64
C SER A 116 -1.33 15.26 -2.55
N SER A 117 -0.03 14.93 -2.59
CA SER A 117 1.07 15.90 -2.63
C SER A 117 0.93 16.87 -3.80
N GLY A 118 0.67 16.34 -5.01
CA GLY A 118 0.48 17.16 -6.20
C GLY A 118 -0.72 18.10 -6.13
N VAL A 119 -1.85 17.66 -5.54
CA VAL A 119 -3.02 18.54 -5.37
C VAL A 119 -2.78 19.61 -4.29
N ILE A 120 -2.07 19.28 -3.22
CA ILE A 120 -1.64 20.27 -2.21
C ILE A 120 -0.79 21.36 -2.86
N LEU A 121 0.21 20.97 -3.66
CA LEU A 121 1.06 21.91 -4.38
C LEU A 121 0.28 22.74 -5.39
N TYR A 122 -0.59 22.10 -6.20
CA TYR A 122 -1.44 22.79 -7.17
C TYR A 122 -2.23 23.92 -6.49
N ARG A 123 -2.93 23.59 -5.39
CA ARG A 123 -3.75 24.56 -4.63
C ARG A 123 -2.89 25.69 -4.07
N THR A 124 -1.68 25.37 -3.62
CA THR A 124 -0.74 26.35 -3.10
C THR A 124 -0.31 27.33 -4.19
N LEU A 125 0.13 26.84 -5.35
CA LEU A 125 0.51 27.67 -6.49
C LEU A 125 -0.65 28.58 -6.93
N THR A 126 -1.86 28.04 -7.05
CA THR A 126 -3.03 28.85 -7.42
C THR A 126 -3.40 29.88 -6.35
N THR A 127 -3.27 29.53 -5.06
CA THR A 127 -3.55 30.47 -3.96
C THR A 127 -2.51 31.59 -3.89
N LEU A 128 -1.27 31.31 -4.29
CA LEU A 128 -0.20 32.29 -4.43
C LEU A 128 -0.32 33.15 -5.70
N GLY A 129 -1.32 32.90 -6.56
CA GLY A 129 -1.66 33.74 -7.71
C GLY A 129 -1.16 33.23 -9.07
N LEU A 130 -0.60 32.02 -9.16
CA LEU A 130 -0.28 31.42 -10.46
C LEU A 130 -1.57 31.04 -11.18
N ASP A 131 -1.70 31.46 -12.44
CA ASP A 131 -2.84 31.09 -13.28
C ASP A 131 -2.92 29.57 -13.43
N PRO A 132 -4.05 28.93 -13.07
CA PRO A 132 -4.29 27.50 -13.31
C PRO A 132 -3.94 27.02 -14.73
N ALA A 133 -4.11 27.87 -15.76
CA ALA A 133 -3.78 27.53 -17.14
C ALA A 133 -2.27 27.36 -17.40
N LEU A 134 -1.42 27.83 -16.49
CA LEU A 134 0.04 27.66 -16.53
C LEU A 134 0.52 26.42 -15.75
N ILE A 135 -0.39 25.69 -15.10
CA ILE A 135 -0.05 24.51 -14.31
C ILE A 135 -0.48 23.25 -15.07
N ASP A 136 0.50 22.47 -15.50
CA ASP A 136 0.26 21.17 -16.11
C ASP A 136 0.66 20.04 -15.14
N VAL A 137 0.14 18.84 -15.37
CA VAL A 137 0.47 17.63 -14.61
C VAL A 137 1.05 16.57 -15.55
N HIS A 138 2.12 15.90 -15.13
CA HIS A 138 2.63 14.72 -15.81
C HIS A 138 2.38 13.49 -14.93
N LEU A 139 1.52 12.58 -15.39
CA LEU A 139 1.24 11.31 -14.74
C LEU A 139 1.99 10.20 -15.47
N VAL A 140 2.93 9.58 -14.77
CA VAL A 140 3.83 8.55 -15.31
C VAL A 140 3.03 7.35 -15.85
N GLN A 141 3.43 6.87 -17.03
CA GLN A 141 2.81 5.74 -17.72
C GLN A 141 2.94 4.44 -16.93
N LYS A 142 2.11 3.45 -17.31
CA LYS A 142 2.08 2.14 -16.66
C LYS A 142 3.48 1.53 -16.66
N ALA A 143 3.97 1.24 -15.46
CA ALA A 143 5.29 0.65 -15.23
C ALA A 143 6.49 1.43 -15.77
N SER A 144 6.32 2.73 -15.97
CA SER A 144 7.42 3.63 -16.26
C SER A 144 7.91 4.32 -14.98
N THR A 145 8.98 5.10 -15.12
CA THR A 145 9.48 6.03 -14.10
C THR A 145 9.88 7.33 -14.77
N ILE A 146 9.90 8.42 -14.01
CA ILE A 146 10.32 9.75 -14.51
C ILE A 146 11.73 9.77 -15.09
N HIS A 147 12.55 8.75 -14.80
CA HIS A 147 13.94 8.65 -15.23
C HIS A 147 14.09 7.99 -16.61
N THR A 148 13.03 7.40 -17.14
CA THR A 148 13.08 6.81 -18.48
C THR A 148 13.14 7.91 -19.54
N HIS A 149 13.86 7.65 -20.64
CA HIS A 149 14.00 8.61 -21.74
C HIS A 149 12.64 9.12 -22.25
N LEU A 150 11.69 8.21 -22.45
CA LEU A 150 10.36 8.55 -22.96
C LEU A 150 9.58 9.49 -22.03
N GLU A 151 9.67 9.28 -20.71
CA GLU A 151 9.00 10.19 -19.76
C GLU A 151 9.73 11.54 -19.68
N ARG A 152 11.06 11.55 -19.72
CA ARG A 152 11.86 12.78 -19.75
C ARG A 152 11.52 13.62 -20.99
N GLU A 153 11.43 13.01 -22.17
CA GLU A 153 11.00 13.67 -23.40
C GLU A 153 9.56 14.18 -23.30
N ALA A 154 8.63 13.37 -22.75
CA ALA A 154 7.24 13.77 -22.59
C ALA A 154 7.06 14.92 -21.59
N MET A 155 7.88 14.98 -20.54
CA MET A 155 7.93 16.11 -19.61
C MET A 155 8.55 17.36 -20.27
N ALA A 156 9.66 17.19 -21.00
CA ALA A 156 10.32 18.29 -21.71
C ALA A 156 9.42 18.91 -22.79
N ALA A 157 8.63 18.10 -23.50
CA ALA A 157 7.70 18.57 -24.53
C ALA A 157 6.61 19.53 -24.01
N LYS A 158 6.38 19.57 -22.70
CA LYS A 158 5.46 20.53 -22.06
C LYS A 158 6.08 21.92 -21.87
N ASP A 159 7.40 22.03 -22.10
CA ASP A 159 8.20 23.26 -21.98
C ASP A 159 8.01 23.96 -20.62
N PRO A 160 8.24 23.26 -19.49
CA PRO A 160 8.07 23.85 -18.17
C PRO A 160 9.25 24.76 -17.80
N ALA A 161 8.97 25.92 -17.19
CA ALA A 161 10.00 26.70 -16.53
C ALA A 161 10.34 26.13 -15.13
N TYR A 162 9.34 25.54 -14.48
CA TYR A 162 9.46 24.89 -13.18
C TYR A 162 8.88 23.48 -13.23
N ILE A 163 9.58 22.51 -12.65
CA ILE A 163 9.10 21.15 -12.48
C ILE A 163 9.20 20.75 -11.02
N VAL A 164 8.11 20.22 -10.45
CA VAL A 164 8.10 19.71 -9.07
C VAL A 164 7.70 18.25 -9.07
N VAL A 165 8.66 17.41 -8.71
CA VAL A 165 8.48 15.97 -8.58
C VAL A 165 8.10 15.64 -7.15
N LEU A 166 7.02 14.87 -6.97
CA LEU A 166 6.49 14.55 -5.64
C LEU A 166 6.38 13.04 -5.47
N ASP A 167 6.87 12.55 -4.33
CA ASP A 167 6.76 11.15 -3.91
C ASP A 167 7.49 10.14 -4.81
N GLN A 168 8.48 10.64 -5.55
CA GLN A 168 9.38 9.87 -6.38
C GLN A 168 10.61 10.72 -6.72
N GLY A 169 11.55 10.15 -7.45
CA GLY A 169 12.74 10.87 -7.92
C GLY A 169 13.98 10.71 -7.05
N SER A 170 13.90 10.01 -5.91
CA SER A 170 15.04 9.70 -5.05
C SER A 170 16.01 8.65 -5.65
N ILE A 171 16.66 8.98 -6.76
CA ILE A 171 17.72 8.17 -7.40
C ILE A 171 18.69 9.08 -8.15
N ALA A 172 19.97 8.70 -8.19
CA ALA A 172 20.95 9.33 -9.09
C ALA A 172 20.46 9.24 -10.55
N ALA A 173 20.35 10.37 -11.22
CA ALA A 173 19.95 10.45 -12.62
C ALA A 173 20.48 11.76 -13.24
N PRO A 174 20.50 11.88 -14.57
CA PRO A 174 20.62 13.19 -15.23
C PRO A 174 19.50 14.15 -14.77
N PRO A 175 19.55 15.44 -15.17
CA PRO A 175 18.49 16.39 -14.86
C PRO A 175 17.09 15.85 -15.19
N VAL A 176 16.07 16.26 -14.44
CA VAL A 176 14.71 15.71 -14.56
C VAL A 176 14.19 15.79 -16.01
N VAL A 177 14.54 16.86 -16.72
CA VAL A 177 14.32 17.04 -18.16
C VAL A 177 15.58 17.63 -18.80
N ASP A 178 15.78 17.37 -20.10
CA ASP A 178 16.91 17.90 -20.87
C ASP A 178 16.66 19.35 -21.35
N LEU A 179 16.31 20.24 -20.42
CA LEU A 179 16.04 21.66 -20.67
C LEU A 179 16.84 22.54 -19.70
N PRO A 180 17.90 23.24 -20.14
CA PRO A 180 18.77 24.03 -19.26
C PRO A 180 18.06 25.17 -18.52
N SER A 181 16.93 25.64 -19.04
CA SER A 181 16.14 26.73 -18.44
C SER A 181 15.12 26.24 -17.40
N THR A 182 14.91 24.92 -17.28
CA THR A 182 13.94 24.35 -16.34
C THR A 182 14.58 24.17 -14.97
N ARG A 183 13.92 24.69 -13.94
CA ARG A 183 14.31 24.44 -12.55
C ARG A 183 13.51 23.29 -11.97
N SER A 184 14.16 22.39 -11.26
CA SER A 184 13.53 21.22 -10.64
C SER A 184 13.59 21.23 -9.13
N LEU A 185 12.47 20.89 -8.49
CA LEU A 185 12.36 20.60 -7.07
C LEU A 185 11.85 19.16 -6.87
N ILE A 186 12.47 18.42 -5.95
CA ILE A 186 12.03 17.08 -5.53
C ILE A 186 11.59 17.13 -4.08
N ILE A 187 10.37 16.68 -3.83
CA ILE A 187 9.78 16.50 -2.50
C ILE A 187 9.47 15.01 -2.33
N ASP A 188 10.28 14.30 -1.55
CA ASP A 188 10.19 12.84 -1.47
C ASP A 188 10.58 12.29 -0.07
N HIS A 189 10.28 11.03 0.21
CA HIS A 189 10.56 10.35 1.48
C HIS A 189 11.16 8.95 1.31
N HIS A 190 11.34 8.50 0.06
CA HIS A 190 12.01 7.22 -0.24
C HIS A 190 13.48 7.24 0.18
N LEU A 191 14.00 6.10 0.65
CA LEU A 191 15.39 5.97 1.11
C LEU A 191 16.39 6.17 -0.04
N SER A 192 17.11 7.29 -0.04
CA SER A 192 18.20 7.58 -0.97
C SER A 192 19.14 8.66 -0.42
N ASP A 193 20.40 8.57 -0.85
CA ASP A 193 21.42 9.63 -0.70
C ASP A 193 21.72 10.33 -2.03
N HIS A 194 21.00 9.94 -3.09
CA HIS A 194 21.23 10.39 -4.46
C HIS A 194 19.94 10.84 -5.14
N PHE A 195 20.07 11.87 -5.96
CA PHE A 195 18.98 12.55 -6.65
C PHE A 195 19.41 12.94 -8.07
N PRO A 196 18.47 13.29 -8.97
CA PRO A 196 18.74 13.91 -10.25
C PRO A 196 19.68 15.10 -10.12
N GLU A 197 20.59 15.23 -11.08
CA GLU A 197 21.46 16.39 -11.21
C GLU A 197 20.64 17.69 -11.30
N ASP A 198 21.18 18.78 -10.77
CA ASP A 198 20.61 20.13 -10.77
C ASP A 198 19.24 20.29 -10.08
N ALA A 199 18.72 19.25 -9.41
CA ALA A 199 17.50 19.35 -8.63
C ALA A 199 17.74 19.94 -7.24
N GLU A 200 16.90 20.90 -6.86
CA GLU A 200 16.68 21.24 -5.45
C GLU A 200 15.92 20.09 -4.78
N VAL A 201 16.28 19.74 -3.55
CA VAL A 201 15.76 18.54 -2.88
C VAL A 201 15.37 18.85 -1.44
N VAL A 202 14.18 18.41 -1.06
CA VAL A 202 13.76 18.27 0.34
C VAL A 202 13.28 16.84 0.55
N SER A 203 13.94 16.12 1.46
CA SER A 203 13.60 14.73 1.75
C SER A 203 13.47 14.43 3.23
N ALA A 204 12.44 13.67 3.58
CA ALA A 204 12.20 13.20 4.95
C ALA A 204 12.90 11.86 5.27
N CYS A 205 13.51 11.19 4.29
CA CYS A 205 13.92 9.78 4.39
C CYS A 205 14.90 9.46 5.53
N HIS A 206 15.69 10.45 5.97
CA HIS A 206 16.69 10.32 7.04
C HIS A 206 16.25 10.96 8.38
N TYR A 207 15.00 11.38 8.49
CA TYR A 207 14.46 12.12 9.63
C TYR A 207 13.29 11.35 10.24
N PRO A 208 13.56 10.33 11.07
CA PRO A 208 12.52 9.55 11.70
C PRO A 208 11.71 10.39 12.71
N PRO A 209 10.45 10.01 13.01
CA PRO A 209 9.61 9.16 12.17
C PRO A 209 9.39 9.82 10.80
N VAL A 210 9.67 9.06 9.74
CA VAL A 210 9.71 9.58 8.36
C VAL A 210 8.31 10.06 7.97
N SER A 211 8.19 11.35 7.66
CA SER A 211 6.97 11.93 7.08
C SER A 211 6.75 11.37 5.68
N THR A 212 5.51 11.14 5.29
CA THR A 212 5.16 10.87 3.88
C THR A 212 5.29 12.14 3.06
N SER A 213 5.36 12.02 1.74
CA SER A 213 5.52 13.14 0.80
C SER A 213 4.34 14.11 0.87
N SER A 214 3.11 13.63 1.08
CA SER A 214 1.94 14.53 1.21
C SER A 214 1.97 15.34 2.49
N LEU A 215 2.43 14.75 3.60
CA LEU A 215 2.57 15.45 4.86
C LEU A 215 3.74 16.44 4.82
N LEU A 216 4.86 16.05 4.21
CA LEU A 216 6.00 16.93 3.96
C LEU A 216 5.58 18.13 3.11
N THR A 217 4.89 17.88 1.99
CA THR A 217 4.37 18.93 1.09
C THR A 217 3.40 19.85 1.82
N TYR A 218 2.51 19.30 2.64
CA TYR A 218 1.57 20.07 3.45
C TYR A 218 2.28 21.01 4.46
N GLU A 219 3.29 20.52 5.17
CA GLU A 219 4.07 21.32 6.12
C GLU A 219 4.94 22.39 5.42
N ILE A 220 5.41 22.13 4.20
CA ILE A 220 6.08 23.14 3.35
C ILE A 220 5.09 24.23 2.94
N CYS A 221 3.89 23.85 2.47
CA CYS A 221 2.94 24.77 1.83
C CYS A 221 2.08 25.58 2.81
N LYS A 222 1.73 25.01 3.96
CA LYS A 222 0.86 25.63 4.97
C LYS A 222 1.32 27.03 5.41
N PRO A 223 2.61 27.31 5.66
CA PRO A 223 3.09 28.66 5.97
C PRO A 223 3.05 29.64 4.79
N LEU A 224 2.97 29.18 3.55
CA LEU A 224 2.96 30.03 2.35
C LEU A 224 1.57 30.64 2.08
N ALA A 225 0.52 29.89 2.40
CA ALA A 225 -0.85 30.31 2.21
C ALA A 225 -1.74 29.74 3.33
N PRO A 226 -2.23 30.58 4.28
CA PRO A 226 -2.97 30.10 5.45
C PRO A 226 -4.18 29.19 5.17
N ALA A 227 -4.86 29.39 4.03
CA ALA A 227 -5.99 28.55 3.61
C ALA A 227 -5.62 27.08 3.39
N ILE A 228 -4.35 26.79 3.06
CA ILE A 228 -3.87 25.41 2.85
C ILE A 228 -4.02 24.58 4.13
N ALA A 229 -3.89 25.18 5.31
CA ALA A 229 -4.06 24.50 6.59
C ALA A 229 -5.43 23.80 6.69
N SER A 230 -6.52 24.51 6.36
CA SER A 230 -7.87 23.95 6.39
C SER A 230 -8.18 23.11 5.16
N ASP A 231 -7.83 23.63 3.98
CA ASP A 231 -8.34 23.13 2.70
C ASP A 231 -7.63 21.86 2.24
N CYS A 232 -6.45 21.59 2.79
CA CYS A 232 -5.59 20.49 2.37
C CYS A 232 -5.25 19.49 3.50
N ALA A 233 -5.66 19.72 4.75
CA ALA A 233 -5.36 18.78 5.84
C ALA A 233 -5.91 17.36 5.57
N TYR A 234 -7.07 17.24 4.92
CA TYR A 234 -7.62 15.93 4.57
C TYR A 234 -6.79 15.22 3.49
N LEU A 235 -6.15 15.95 2.57
CA LEU A 235 -5.24 15.39 1.56
C LEU A 235 -3.96 14.87 2.22
N ALA A 236 -3.39 15.64 3.15
CA ALA A 236 -2.26 15.18 3.96
C ALA A 236 -2.60 13.90 4.73
N CYS A 237 -3.81 13.82 5.31
CA CYS A 237 -4.29 12.62 5.98
C CYS A 237 -4.48 11.43 5.02
N ILE A 238 -5.00 11.66 3.80
CA ILE A 238 -5.16 10.63 2.77
C ILE A 238 -3.79 10.06 2.39
N GLY A 239 -2.84 10.90 2.00
CA GLY A 239 -1.51 10.41 1.61
C GLY A 239 -0.79 9.72 2.76
N THR A 240 -0.80 10.33 3.96
CA THR A 240 -0.19 9.71 5.16
C THR A 240 -0.76 8.32 5.46
N HIS A 241 -2.09 8.16 5.43
CA HIS A 241 -2.73 6.85 5.64
C HIS A 241 -2.55 5.89 4.45
N GLY A 242 -2.31 6.42 3.24
CA GLY A 242 -1.97 5.64 2.05
C GLY A 242 -0.72 4.80 2.25
N ASP A 243 0.28 5.41 2.87
CA ASP A 243 1.61 4.83 3.03
C ASP A 243 1.81 4.14 4.38
N LEU A 244 1.48 4.83 5.47
CA LEU A 244 1.72 4.33 6.83
C LEU A 244 0.55 3.49 7.35
N GLY A 245 -0.55 3.46 6.60
CA GLY A 245 -1.75 2.70 6.93
C GLY A 245 -2.63 3.34 8.00
N ASN A 246 -3.78 2.72 8.21
CA ASN A 246 -4.83 3.27 9.07
C ASN A 246 -4.59 3.09 10.58
N THR A 247 -3.53 2.43 11.01
CA THR A 247 -3.22 2.23 12.43
C THR A 247 -2.31 3.32 12.99
N LEU A 248 -1.81 4.23 12.14
CA LEU A 248 -0.97 5.34 12.56
C LEU A 248 -1.64 6.14 13.68
N LYS A 249 -0.84 6.49 14.69
CA LYS A 249 -1.22 7.47 15.70
C LYS A 249 -0.61 8.82 15.36
N TRP A 250 -1.45 9.84 15.35
CA TRP A 250 -1.04 11.23 15.14
C TRP A 250 -0.54 11.82 16.46
N SER A 251 0.74 11.58 16.75
CA SER A 251 1.45 12.10 17.92
C SER A 251 2.74 12.79 17.48
N PRO A 252 3.26 13.75 18.28
CA PRO A 252 4.51 14.42 17.96
C PRO A 252 5.63 13.43 17.57
N PRO A 253 6.48 13.78 16.58
CA PRO A 253 6.54 15.08 15.89
C PRO A 253 5.49 15.29 14.78
N PHE A 254 4.65 14.29 14.47
CA PHE A 254 3.54 14.51 13.52
C PHE A 254 2.57 15.58 14.06
N PRO A 255 1.98 16.40 13.17
CA PRO A 255 1.05 17.44 13.58
C PRO A 255 -0.24 16.87 14.20
N ASP A 256 -0.89 17.66 15.05
CA ASP A 256 -2.19 17.30 15.61
C ASP A 256 -3.30 17.44 14.57
N MET A 257 -3.82 16.30 14.10
CA MET A 257 -4.90 16.21 13.12
C MET A 257 -6.30 16.01 13.76
N LYS A 258 -6.45 16.22 15.08
CA LYS A 258 -7.75 16.00 15.78
C LYS A 258 -8.89 16.78 15.17
N GLU A 259 -8.71 18.06 14.85
CA GLU A 259 -9.77 18.88 14.25
C GLU A 259 -10.16 18.36 12.87
N THR A 260 -9.18 17.98 12.05
CA THR A 260 -9.42 17.32 10.76
C THR A 260 -10.25 16.05 10.92
N PHE A 261 -9.96 15.22 11.92
CA PHE A 261 -10.71 13.98 12.17
C PHE A 261 -12.08 14.17 12.84
N LYS A 262 -12.34 15.33 13.46
CA LYS A 262 -13.70 15.72 13.89
C LYS A 262 -14.58 16.03 12.69
N ILE A 263 -14.03 16.68 11.66
CA ILE A 263 -14.75 17.03 10.43
C ILE A 263 -14.87 15.79 9.52
N TYR A 264 -13.76 15.08 9.31
CA TYR A 264 -13.68 13.94 8.40
C TYR A 264 -13.34 12.68 9.17
N THR A 265 -14.28 11.74 9.24
CA THR A 265 -14.04 10.50 9.97
C THR A 265 -12.81 9.75 9.47
N LYS A 266 -12.09 9.07 10.37
CA LYS A 266 -10.98 8.19 9.99
C LYS A 266 -11.39 7.16 8.93
N LYS A 267 -12.64 6.66 9.00
CA LYS A 267 -13.20 5.75 8.00
C LYS A 267 -13.28 6.40 6.61
N SER A 268 -13.82 7.61 6.48
CA SER A 268 -13.95 8.29 5.19
C SER A 268 -12.59 8.57 4.55
N ILE A 269 -11.58 8.94 5.33
CA ILE A 269 -10.20 9.09 4.84
C ILE A 269 -9.66 7.75 4.30
N ASN A 270 -9.80 6.66 5.05
CA ASN A 270 -9.30 5.35 4.62
C ASN A 270 -10.05 4.78 3.40
N ASP A 271 -11.34 5.03 3.28
CA ASP A 271 -12.09 4.64 2.10
C ASP A 271 -11.68 5.48 0.87
N ALA A 272 -11.41 6.78 1.06
CA ALA A 272 -10.85 7.63 0.01
C ALA A 272 -9.48 7.13 -0.46
N VAL A 273 -8.58 6.75 0.47
CA VAL A 273 -7.28 6.11 0.14
C VAL A 273 -7.46 4.90 -0.77
N SER A 274 -8.42 4.02 -0.45
CA SER A 274 -8.68 2.83 -1.26
C SER A 274 -9.23 3.16 -2.65
N LEU A 275 -10.00 4.24 -2.78
CA LEU A 275 -10.60 4.69 -4.04
C LEU A 275 -9.57 5.38 -4.93
N VAL A 276 -8.77 6.29 -4.38
CA VAL A 276 -7.68 7.00 -5.07
C VAL A 276 -6.64 6.02 -5.61
N ASN A 277 -6.31 4.97 -4.84
CA ASN A 277 -5.37 3.94 -5.27
C ASN A 277 -5.93 2.95 -6.30
N ALA A 278 -7.25 2.91 -6.52
CA ALA A 278 -7.83 1.86 -7.35
C ALA A 278 -7.46 2.00 -8.84
N PRO A 279 -7.55 3.19 -9.48
CA PRO A 279 -7.24 3.36 -10.91
C PRO A 279 -5.85 2.85 -11.32
N ARG A 280 -4.80 3.17 -10.55
CA ARG A 280 -3.42 2.71 -10.82
C ARG A 280 -3.27 1.18 -10.75
N ARG A 281 -4.18 0.50 -10.03
CA ARG A 281 -4.15 -0.94 -9.80
C ARG A 281 -4.99 -1.73 -10.80
N THR A 282 -5.89 -1.09 -11.53
CA THR A 282 -6.67 -1.75 -12.58
C THR A 282 -5.76 -2.22 -13.73
N ALA A 283 -6.25 -3.15 -14.54
CA ALA A 283 -5.57 -3.54 -15.77
C ALA A 283 -5.40 -2.35 -16.74
N LYS A 284 -6.41 -1.48 -16.80
CA LYS A 284 -6.49 -0.29 -17.65
C LYS A 284 -5.46 0.77 -17.29
N TYR A 285 -5.09 0.90 -16.01
CA TYR A 285 -4.16 1.91 -15.50
C TYR A 285 -4.59 3.34 -15.89
N ASP A 286 -5.61 3.88 -15.22
CA ASP A 286 -6.17 5.20 -15.52
C ASP A 286 -6.03 6.18 -14.36
N VAL A 287 -4.78 6.39 -13.91
CA VAL A 287 -4.37 7.29 -12.81
C VAL A 287 -4.99 8.69 -12.92
N ILE A 288 -5.17 9.19 -14.14
CA ILE A 288 -5.82 10.47 -14.41
C ILE A 288 -7.20 10.60 -13.75
N THR A 289 -7.94 9.50 -13.61
CA THR A 289 -9.23 9.48 -12.90
C THR A 289 -9.04 9.92 -11.44
N ALA A 290 -8.04 9.39 -10.75
CA ALA A 290 -7.78 9.71 -9.36
C ALA A 290 -7.27 11.15 -9.22
N TRP A 291 -6.37 11.58 -10.11
CA TRP A 291 -5.90 12.97 -10.17
C TRP A 291 -7.06 13.95 -10.32
N THR A 292 -7.89 13.80 -11.35
CA THR A 292 -9.02 14.69 -11.62
C THR A 292 -10.02 14.71 -10.46
N ALA A 293 -10.28 13.56 -9.84
CA ALA A 293 -11.18 13.48 -8.70
C ALA A 293 -10.62 14.21 -7.46
N LEU A 294 -9.33 14.05 -7.15
CA LEU A 294 -8.67 14.75 -6.04
C LEU A 294 -8.57 16.25 -6.29
N LEU A 295 -8.25 16.65 -7.52
CA LEU A 295 -8.15 18.06 -7.89
C LEU A 295 -9.48 18.78 -7.66
N ALA A 296 -10.60 18.13 -8.02
CA ALA A 296 -11.95 18.66 -7.87
C ALA A 296 -12.54 18.52 -6.45
N SER A 297 -12.00 17.65 -5.59
CA SER A 297 -12.60 17.37 -4.29
C SER A 297 -12.39 18.50 -3.29
N LYS A 298 -13.42 18.87 -2.53
CA LYS A 298 -13.28 19.78 -1.38
C LYS A 298 -13.11 19.01 -0.08
N ASP A 299 -13.60 17.78 -0.05
CA ASP A 299 -13.48 16.87 1.08
C ASP A 299 -13.55 15.39 0.63
N PRO A 300 -13.33 14.42 1.54
CA PRO A 300 -13.34 13.00 1.17
C PRO A 300 -14.66 12.48 0.59
N LYS A 301 -15.82 13.12 0.87
CA LYS A 301 -17.13 12.68 0.38
C LYS A 301 -17.22 12.77 -1.14
N ASP A 302 -16.58 13.76 -1.75
CA ASP A 302 -16.52 13.91 -3.21
C ASP A 302 -15.82 12.72 -3.88
N LEU A 303 -14.78 12.19 -3.21
CA LEU A 303 -14.08 10.99 -3.68
C LEU A 303 -14.94 9.74 -3.50
N LEU A 304 -15.65 9.65 -2.36
CA LEU A 304 -16.52 8.53 -2.02
C LEU A 304 -17.72 8.40 -2.96
N SER A 305 -18.21 9.49 -3.54
CA SER A 305 -19.32 9.52 -4.49
C SER A 305 -18.90 9.37 -5.95
N ASN A 306 -17.58 9.37 -6.25
CA ASN A 306 -17.09 9.27 -7.61
C ASN A 306 -17.31 7.86 -8.19
N GLY A 307 -18.20 7.78 -9.19
CA GLY A 307 -18.61 6.50 -9.79
C GLY A 307 -17.45 5.73 -10.43
N ARG A 308 -16.52 6.39 -11.12
CA ARG A 308 -15.39 5.69 -11.76
C ARG A 308 -14.41 5.14 -10.71
N LEU A 309 -14.13 5.87 -9.63
CA LEU A 309 -13.29 5.36 -8.54
C LEU A 309 -13.92 4.14 -7.87
N GLN A 310 -15.25 4.14 -7.66
CA GLN A 310 -15.96 2.99 -7.12
C GLN A 310 -15.86 1.77 -8.04
N SER A 311 -16.09 1.95 -9.35
CA SER A 311 -15.94 0.87 -10.33
C SER A 311 -14.51 0.33 -10.37
N ALA A 312 -13.50 1.20 -10.37
CA ALA A 312 -12.10 0.79 -10.33
C ALA A 312 -11.78 -0.03 -9.06
N ARG A 313 -12.31 0.37 -7.90
CA ARG A 313 -12.15 -0.38 -6.65
C ARG A 313 -12.83 -1.74 -6.72
N ALA A 314 -14.00 -1.84 -7.36
CA ALA A 314 -14.69 -3.11 -7.57
C ALA A 314 -13.89 -4.07 -8.47
N GLU A 315 -13.33 -3.57 -9.58
CA GLU A 315 -12.43 -4.34 -10.46
C GLU A 315 -11.22 -4.88 -9.68
N VAL A 316 -10.53 -4.02 -8.93
CA VAL A 316 -9.37 -4.40 -8.12
C VAL A 316 -9.75 -5.44 -7.06
N ASN A 317 -10.90 -5.30 -6.41
CA ASN A 317 -11.36 -6.27 -5.41
C ASN A 317 -11.65 -7.64 -6.01
N ALA A 318 -12.32 -7.68 -7.18
CA ALA A 318 -12.58 -8.93 -7.89
C ALA A 318 -11.27 -9.63 -8.26
N GLU A 319 -10.30 -8.87 -8.76
CA GLU A 319 -9.00 -9.39 -9.17
C GLU A 319 -8.16 -9.89 -7.98
N VAL A 320 -8.17 -9.17 -6.85
CA VAL A 320 -7.54 -9.64 -5.61
C VAL A 320 -8.18 -10.95 -5.15
N GLU A 321 -9.50 -11.06 -5.20
CA GLU A 321 -10.22 -12.28 -4.78
C GLU A 321 -9.86 -13.49 -5.65
N MET A 322 -9.77 -13.31 -6.97
CA MET A 322 -9.37 -14.39 -7.88
C MET A 322 -7.96 -14.90 -7.59
N ASN A 323 -7.04 -14.03 -7.19
CA ASN A 323 -5.63 -14.35 -7.07
C ASN A 323 -5.18 -14.68 -5.62
N THR A 324 -5.94 -14.27 -4.60
CA THR A 324 -5.53 -14.40 -3.18
C THR A 324 -5.48 -15.84 -2.69
N HIS A 325 -6.15 -16.78 -3.37
CA HIS A 325 -6.19 -18.20 -2.99
C HIS A 325 -4.98 -19.01 -3.47
N THR A 326 -4.01 -18.36 -4.11
CA THR A 326 -2.78 -19.03 -4.54
C THR A 326 -1.95 -19.48 -3.34
N PRO A 327 -1.64 -20.79 -3.20
CA PRO A 327 -0.85 -21.27 -2.07
C PRO A 327 0.59 -20.76 -2.14
N PRO A 328 1.16 -20.25 -1.02
CA PRO A 328 2.54 -19.81 -0.99
C PRO A 328 3.51 -21.01 -1.05
N LYS A 329 4.63 -20.82 -1.74
CA LYS A 329 5.84 -21.65 -1.57
C LYS A 329 6.80 -20.95 -0.61
N PHE A 330 7.73 -21.67 -0.02
CA PHE A 330 8.67 -21.10 0.95
C PHE A 330 10.10 -21.30 0.48
N SER A 331 10.99 -20.36 0.80
CA SER A 331 12.44 -20.60 0.73
C SER A 331 12.83 -21.80 1.59
N VAL A 332 13.97 -22.43 1.28
CA VAL A 332 14.40 -23.66 1.98
C VAL A 332 14.57 -23.48 3.50
N ASP A 333 14.96 -22.27 3.93
CA ASP A 333 15.09 -21.88 5.34
C ASP A 333 13.76 -21.44 5.98
N GLY A 334 12.68 -21.36 5.20
CA GLY A 334 11.36 -20.92 5.62
C GLY A 334 11.23 -19.43 5.94
N ARG A 335 12.26 -18.60 5.68
CA ARG A 335 12.24 -17.15 5.98
C ARG A 335 11.40 -16.35 5.01
N ILE A 336 11.26 -16.79 3.76
CA ILE A 336 10.53 -16.08 2.70
C ILE A 336 9.38 -16.94 2.19
N ALA A 337 8.16 -16.43 2.28
CA ALA A 337 6.99 -17.01 1.60
C ALA A 337 6.78 -16.30 0.26
N VAL A 338 6.61 -17.06 -0.82
CA VAL A 338 6.46 -16.57 -2.19
C VAL A 338 5.11 -17.00 -2.75
N LEU A 339 4.28 -16.02 -3.10
CA LEU A 339 3.05 -16.17 -3.88
C LEU A 339 3.32 -15.78 -5.32
N ARG A 340 2.77 -16.54 -6.28
CA ARG A 340 2.91 -16.27 -7.71
C ARG A 340 1.54 -16.12 -8.34
N ILE A 341 1.27 -14.97 -8.94
CA ILE A 341 -0.01 -14.65 -9.59
C ILE A 341 0.26 -14.25 -11.05
N ASN A 342 -0.79 -14.24 -11.87
CA ASN A 342 -0.70 -13.85 -13.26
C ASN A 342 -1.92 -13.02 -13.63
N THR A 343 -1.77 -11.71 -13.64
CA THR A 343 -2.86 -10.78 -13.95
C THR A 343 -2.35 -9.43 -14.47
N PRO A 344 -3.05 -8.78 -15.41
CA PRO A 344 -2.70 -7.45 -15.90
C PRO A 344 -2.86 -6.33 -14.86
N ALA A 345 -3.45 -6.61 -13.69
CA ALA A 345 -3.69 -5.67 -12.62
C ALA A 345 -2.54 -5.62 -11.59
N GLN A 346 -2.37 -4.48 -10.92
CA GLN A 346 -1.34 -4.30 -9.88
C GLN A 346 -1.84 -4.75 -8.50
N VAL A 347 -2.28 -6.00 -8.37
CA VAL A 347 -2.88 -6.52 -7.13
C VAL A 347 -1.90 -7.24 -6.20
N HIS A 348 -0.71 -7.60 -6.69
CA HIS A 348 0.33 -8.27 -5.88
C HIS A 348 0.72 -7.52 -4.59
N PRO A 349 0.77 -6.17 -4.51
CA PRO A 349 1.07 -5.51 -3.23
C PRO A 349 -0.04 -5.71 -2.20
N VAL A 350 -1.30 -5.72 -2.64
CA VAL A 350 -2.47 -5.95 -1.77
C VAL A 350 -2.47 -7.39 -1.24
N ILE A 351 -2.17 -8.34 -2.11
CA ILE A 351 -2.09 -9.76 -1.75
C ILE A 351 -0.93 -10.00 -0.78
N ALA A 352 0.25 -9.42 -1.02
CA ALA A 352 1.39 -9.50 -0.10
C ALA A 352 1.04 -8.97 1.30
N ILE A 353 0.34 -7.83 1.40
CA ILE A 353 -0.12 -7.26 2.68
C ILE A 353 -1.07 -8.22 3.40
N ARG A 354 -2.07 -8.78 2.70
CA ARG A 354 -3.03 -9.73 3.29
C ARG A 354 -2.31 -10.97 3.84
N TRP A 355 -1.42 -11.57 3.04
CA TRP A 355 -0.67 -12.77 3.44
C TRP A 355 0.35 -12.49 4.55
N ALA A 356 1.03 -11.34 4.56
CA ALA A 356 1.90 -10.92 5.66
C ALA A 356 1.14 -10.77 6.99
N GLY A 357 -0.13 -10.35 6.93
CA GLY A 357 -1.02 -10.29 8.09
C GLY A 357 -1.60 -11.65 8.50
N TYR A 358 -1.62 -12.65 7.62
CA TYR A 358 -2.24 -13.95 7.87
C TYR A 358 -1.22 -15.02 8.28
N LEU A 359 -0.13 -15.16 7.52
CA LEU A 359 0.87 -16.20 7.75
C LEU A 359 1.56 -16.04 9.10
N ASN A 360 1.87 -17.18 9.71
CA ASN A 360 2.54 -17.23 10.99
C ASN A 360 3.43 -18.47 11.06
N SER A 361 4.73 -18.25 11.18
CA SER A 361 5.75 -19.28 11.42
C SER A 361 6.90 -18.65 12.19
N LYS A 362 7.61 -19.45 12.99
CA LYS A 362 8.77 -18.99 13.75
C LYS A 362 9.91 -18.53 12.82
N ALA A 363 10.06 -19.17 11.65
CA ALA A 363 11.10 -18.83 10.69
C ALA A 363 10.71 -17.65 9.79
N LEU A 364 9.42 -17.50 9.46
CA LEU A 364 8.92 -16.55 8.46
C LEU A 364 9.21 -15.08 8.82
N GLU A 365 9.81 -14.37 7.87
CA GLU A 365 10.18 -12.96 7.93
C GLU A 365 9.51 -12.13 6.84
N ILE A 366 9.54 -12.62 5.60
CA ILE A 366 9.15 -11.86 4.41
C ILE A 366 8.05 -12.62 3.67
N VAL A 367 7.03 -11.89 3.25
CA VAL A 367 6.03 -12.38 2.28
C VAL A 367 6.22 -11.61 0.98
N LEU A 368 6.51 -12.33 -0.09
CA LEU A 368 6.68 -11.85 -1.45
C LEU A 368 5.48 -12.30 -2.29
N CYS A 369 4.87 -11.39 -3.04
CA CYS A 369 3.91 -11.73 -4.08
C CYS A 369 4.43 -11.24 -5.43
N ALA A 370 4.63 -12.17 -6.36
CA ALA A 370 5.14 -11.95 -7.71
C ALA A 370 4.02 -12.05 -8.74
N ASN A 371 3.91 -11.06 -9.62
CA ASN A 371 2.94 -11.01 -10.70
C ASN A 371 3.66 -10.98 -12.05
N SER A 372 3.57 -12.07 -12.81
CA SER A 372 4.12 -12.18 -14.17
C SER A 372 3.17 -11.72 -15.28
N GLY A 373 1.93 -11.36 -14.93
CA GLY A 373 0.92 -10.91 -15.91
C GLY A 373 0.81 -9.39 -16.03
N TYR A 374 1.48 -8.63 -15.16
CA TYR A 374 1.31 -7.17 -15.13
C TYR A 374 1.93 -6.47 -16.33
N LEU A 375 3.10 -6.97 -16.76
CA LEU A 375 3.87 -6.49 -17.91
C LEU A 375 4.44 -7.68 -18.68
N PRO A 376 4.38 -7.67 -20.02
CA PRO A 376 5.02 -8.70 -20.83
C PRO A 376 6.52 -8.81 -20.53
N GLY A 377 7.02 -10.03 -20.36
CA GLY A 377 8.45 -10.30 -20.16
C GLY A 377 9.02 -9.95 -18.78
N MET A 378 8.22 -9.38 -17.88
CA MET A 378 8.68 -8.90 -16.57
C MET A 378 7.90 -9.55 -15.42
N VAL A 379 8.53 -9.60 -14.25
CA VAL A 379 7.88 -9.93 -12.98
C VAL A 379 7.82 -8.66 -12.13
N ASN A 380 6.60 -8.26 -11.79
CA ASN A 380 6.35 -7.22 -10.80
C ASN A 380 6.08 -7.87 -9.47
N PHE A 381 6.90 -7.61 -8.47
CA PHE A 381 6.73 -8.21 -7.16
C PHE A 381 6.74 -7.18 -6.03
N SER A 382 6.07 -7.54 -4.94
CA SER A 382 6.03 -6.75 -3.72
C SER A 382 6.27 -7.64 -2.51
N CYS A 383 7.07 -7.14 -1.59
CA CYS A 383 7.45 -7.77 -0.34
C CYS A 383 6.90 -6.99 0.85
N ARG A 384 6.55 -7.71 1.91
CA ARG A 384 6.13 -7.17 3.21
C ARG A 384 6.74 -7.98 4.34
N ILE A 385 7.15 -7.31 5.41
CA ILE A 385 7.53 -8.00 6.65
C ILE A 385 6.28 -8.69 7.20
N ALA A 386 6.38 -10.01 7.43
CA ALA A 386 5.34 -10.80 8.06
C ALA A 386 5.03 -10.26 9.46
N ARG A 387 3.75 -10.23 9.85
CA ARG A 387 3.35 -9.69 11.16
C ARG A 387 4.07 -10.37 12.32
N CYS A 388 4.36 -11.66 12.20
CA CYS A 388 5.10 -12.43 13.21
C CYS A 388 6.59 -12.05 13.34
N ALA A 389 7.13 -11.26 12.41
CA ALA A 389 8.53 -10.85 12.38
C ALA A 389 8.77 -9.36 12.71
N LYS A 390 7.70 -8.56 12.86
CA LYS A 390 7.82 -7.10 13.09
C LYS A 390 8.56 -6.69 14.37
N SER A 391 8.67 -7.58 15.35
CA SER A 391 9.35 -7.33 16.62
C SER A 391 10.65 -8.14 16.76
N ARG A 392 11.26 -8.55 15.64
CA ARG A 392 12.55 -9.25 15.67
C ARG A 392 13.67 -8.26 15.94
N GLU A 393 14.70 -8.75 16.63
CA GLU A 393 15.94 -8.06 16.87
C GLU A 393 17.11 -8.90 16.33
N PRO A 394 17.91 -8.39 15.38
CA PRO A 394 17.75 -7.10 14.72
C PRO A 394 16.47 -7.02 13.84
N PRO A 395 15.96 -5.81 13.54
CA PRO A 395 14.81 -5.64 12.65
C PRO A 395 15.05 -6.24 11.27
N VAL A 396 14.01 -6.86 10.70
CA VAL A 396 14.09 -7.42 9.35
C VAL A 396 14.22 -6.29 8.33
N ASN A 397 15.22 -6.37 7.45
CA ASN A 397 15.38 -5.45 6.32
C ASN A 397 15.17 -6.21 5.00
N ILE A 398 14.07 -5.93 4.31
CA ILE A 398 13.73 -6.61 3.04
C ILE A 398 14.78 -6.31 1.96
N ILE A 399 15.25 -5.06 1.87
CA ILE A 399 16.19 -4.63 0.83
C ILE A 399 17.50 -5.41 0.96
N GLU A 400 18.05 -5.45 2.18
CA GLU A 400 19.26 -6.22 2.48
C GLU A 400 19.05 -7.72 2.22
N SER A 401 17.91 -8.27 2.63
CA SER A 401 17.61 -9.70 2.44
C SER A 401 17.55 -10.09 0.95
N LEU A 402 16.91 -9.26 0.11
CA LEU A 402 16.81 -9.50 -1.32
C LEU A 402 18.18 -9.33 -2.02
N LYS A 403 18.94 -8.29 -1.67
CA LYS A 403 20.30 -8.08 -2.20
C LYS A 403 21.24 -9.20 -1.80
N ALA A 404 21.18 -9.67 -0.55
CA ALA A 404 21.96 -10.80 -0.09
C ALA A 404 21.65 -12.08 -0.87
N ALA A 405 20.37 -12.33 -1.18
CA ALA A 405 19.97 -13.46 -2.02
C ALA A 405 20.48 -13.35 -3.46
N ALA A 406 20.42 -12.15 -4.06
CA ALA A 406 20.95 -11.92 -5.40
C ALA A 406 22.48 -12.11 -5.47
N ASN A 407 23.20 -11.69 -4.42
CA ASN A 407 24.65 -11.84 -4.29
C ASN A 407 25.13 -13.30 -4.11
N LEU A 408 24.23 -14.27 -4.00
CA LEU A 408 24.58 -15.70 -4.07
C LEU A 408 24.95 -16.13 -5.50
N SER A 409 24.51 -15.38 -6.52
CA SER A 409 24.91 -15.62 -7.91
C SER A 409 26.32 -15.09 -8.15
N THR A 410 27.13 -15.86 -8.88
CA THR A 410 28.44 -15.42 -9.37
C THR A 410 28.39 -14.90 -10.81
N ASP A 411 27.21 -14.82 -11.42
CA ASP A 411 27.00 -14.51 -12.84
C ASP A 411 26.22 -13.21 -13.06
N GLY A 412 26.60 -12.17 -12.30
CA GLY A 412 26.07 -10.80 -12.50
C GLY A 412 24.56 -10.64 -12.31
N LEU A 413 23.90 -11.50 -11.53
CA LEU A 413 22.45 -11.46 -11.34
C LEU A 413 21.94 -10.09 -10.86
N SER A 414 22.67 -9.44 -9.95
CA SER A 414 22.32 -8.12 -9.44
C SER A 414 22.18 -7.07 -10.55
N ASP A 415 23.03 -7.14 -11.59
CA ASP A 415 22.97 -6.23 -12.74
C ASP A 415 21.78 -6.56 -13.64
N ARG A 416 21.52 -7.85 -13.89
CA ARG A 416 20.38 -8.32 -14.71
C ARG A 416 19.02 -8.07 -14.05
N LEU A 417 18.95 -8.08 -12.72
CA LEU A 417 17.76 -7.67 -11.97
C LEU A 417 17.48 -6.17 -12.13
N GLY A 418 18.50 -5.38 -12.45
CA GLY A 418 18.37 -3.97 -12.81
C GLY A 418 18.05 -3.04 -11.65
N GLN A 419 17.94 -1.75 -11.96
CA GLN A 419 17.87 -0.67 -10.97
C GLN A 419 16.57 -0.64 -10.16
N SER A 420 15.51 -1.27 -10.67
CA SER A 420 14.20 -1.37 -10.00
C SER A 420 14.12 -2.50 -8.97
N PHE A 421 15.17 -3.31 -8.81
CA PHE A 421 15.22 -4.39 -7.84
C PHE A 421 15.42 -3.90 -6.40
N ALA A 422 14.59 -4.39 -5.47
CA ALA A 422 14.69 -4.12 -4.03
C ALA A 422 14.70 -2.62 -3.68
N ARG A 423 13.77 -1.85 -4.27
CA ARG A 423 13.55 -0.42 -4.00
C ARG A 423 12.35 -0.18 -3.08
N GLY A 424 12.32 0.95 -2.39
CA GLY A 424 11.26 1.32 -1.43
C GLY A 424 11.77 1.43 0.01
N HIS A 425 10.97 0.96 0.97
CA HIS A 425 11.30 1.00 2.41
C HIS A 425 11.81 -0.35 2.91
N LYS A 426 12.49 -0.34 4.07
CA LYS A 426 13.01 -1.55 4.73
C LYS A 426 11.91 -2.56 5.06
N GLU A 427 10.69 -2.08 5.34
CA GLU A 427 9.52 -2.84 5.73
C GLU A 427 8.62 -3.25 4.55
N ALA A 428 8.78 -2.57 3.42
CA ALA A 428 7.92 -2.65 2.25
C ALA A 428 8.73 -2.31 0.99
N SER A 429 9.23 -3.34 0.31
CA SER A 429 10.03 -3.20 -0.91
C SER A 429 9.47 -4.08 -2.03
N GLY A 430 10.08 -4.06 -3.21
CA GLY A 430 9.64 -4.82 -4.38
C GLY A 430 10.54 -4.55 -5.58
N GLY A 431 10.02 -4.87 -6.77
CA GLY A 431 10.70 -4.53 -8.01
C GLY A 431 9.95 -4.95 -9.26
N ILE A 432 10.46 -4.47 -10.39
CA ILE A 432 10.07 -4.82 -11.76
C ILE A 432 11.34 -5.37 -12.40
N VAL A 433 11.39 -6.66 -12.67
CA VAL A 433 12.62 -7.33 -13.12
C VAL A 433 12.32 -8.31 -14.27
N PRO A 434 13.30 -8.62 -15.14
CA PRO A 434 13.12 -9.65 -16.17
C PRO A 434 12.74 -11.01 -15.57
N ILE A 435 11.89 -11.77 -16.27
CA ILE A 435 11.42 -13.09 -15.80
C ILE A 435 12.59 -14.03 -15.51
N GLU A 436 13.58 -14.11 -16.42
CA GLU A 436 14.71 -15.04 -16.28
C GLU A 436 15.55 -14.75 -15.02
N ALA A 437 15.87 -13.47 -14.78
CA ALA A 437 16.58 -13.04 -13.57
C ALA A 437 15.76 -13.31 -12.29
N PHE A 438 14.44 -13.13 -12.35
CA PHE A 438 13.57 -13.46 -11.22
C PHE A 438 13.58 -14.96 -10.91
N GLU A 439 13.49 -15.83 -11.93
CA GLU A 439 13.50 -17.28 -11.72
C GLU A 439 14.84 -17.77 -11.16
N GLU A 440 15.97 -17.18 -11.58
CA GLU A 440 17.28 -17.45 -10.99
C GLU A 440 17.31 -17.08 -9.50
N LEU A 441 16.80 -15.91 -9.12
CA LEU A 441 16.69 -15.51 -7.70
C LEU A 441 15.84 -16.51 -6.89
N MET A 442 14.74 -17.00 -7.47
CA MET A 442 13.88 -18.00 -6.81
C MET A 442 14.57 -19.36 -6.65
N ALA A 443 15.42 -19.74 -7.62
CA ALA A 443 16.24 -20.95 -7.55
C ALA A 443 17.34 -20.82 -6.48
N LEU A 444 18.02 -19.67 -6.37
CA LEU A 444 19.01 -19.40 -5.32
C LEU A 444 18.39 -19.46 -3.92
N LEU A 445 17.16 -18.97 -3.77
CA LEU A 445 16.37 -19.09 -2.54
C LEU A 445 15.77 -20.49 -2.32
N LYS A 446 15.93 -21.41 -3.28
CA LYS A 446 15.42 -22.79 -3.26
C LYS A 446 13.92 -22.86 -2.94
N VAL A 447 13.16 -21.96 -3.56
CA VAL A 447 11.73 -21.77 -3.24
C VAL A 447 10.92 -23.00 -3.64
N GLY A 448 10.29 -23.63 -2.65
CA GLY A 448 9.46 -24.83 -2.81
C GLY A 448 10.22 -26.15 -2.66
N GLU A 449 11.53 -26.12 -2.44
CA GLU A 449 12.29 -27.29 -2.04
C GLU A 449 11.98 -27.69 -0.59
N LYS A 450 12.04 -29.00 -0.30
CA LYS A 450 11.90 -29.47 1.09
C LYS A 450 13.24 -29.31 1.79
N PRO A 451 13.28 -28.89 3.07
CA PRO A 451 14.50 -28.90 3.86
C PRO A 451 15.08 -30.32 3.85
N GLU A 452 16.40 -30.44 3.68
CA GLU A 452 17.08 -31.71 3.89
C GLU A 452 16.73 -32.21 5.29
N ARG A 453 16.22 -33.44 5.37
CA ARG A 453 16.09 -34.09 6.66
C ARG A 453 17.52 -34.25 7.15
N LYS A 454 17.87 -33.60 8.26
CA LYS A 454 19.07 -34.00 8.99
C LYS A 454 18.90 -35.49 9.27
N ASP A 455 19.73 -36.31 8.64
CA ASP A 455 19.94 -37.68 9.08
C ASP A 455 20.54 -37.58 10.48
N GLU A 456 19.66 -37.49 11.48
CA GLU A 456 19.99 -37.91 12.83
C GLU A 456 20.18 -39.42 12.75
N SER A 457 21.43 -39.80 12.47
CA SER A 457 21.96 -41.10 12.82
C SER A 457 21.92 -41.27 14.35
N GLU A 458 20.74 -41.50 14.91
CA GLU A 458 20.53 -42.21 16.18
C GLU A 458 19.14 -42.86 16.17
N GLU A 459 19.15 -44.19 16.13
CA GLU A 459 18.12 -45.19 16.48
C GLU A 459 16.62 -44.85 16.33
N PRO A 460 15.82 -45.76 15.73
CA PRO A 460 14.37 -45.59 15.67
C PRO A 460 13.81 -45.61 17.09
N LYS A 461 13.44 -44.45 17.62
CA LYS A 461 12.60 -44.36 18.83
C LYS A 461 11.34 -45.16 18.56
N LEU A 462 11.27 -46.34 19.19
CA LEU A 462 10.09 -47.19 19.26
C LEU A 462 8.87 -46.31 19.47
N LYS A 463 7.98 -46.31 18.48
CA LYS A 463 6.64 -45.77 18.61
C LYS A 463 6.02 -46.51 19.81
N LYS A 464 5.96 -45.86 20.97
CA LYS A 464 5.05 -46.29 22.04
C LYS A 464 3.67 -46.30 21.41
N ALA A 465 3.14 -47.49 21.17
CA ALA A 465 1.75 -47.71 20.85
C ALA A 465 0.95 -47.03 21.97
N LYS A 466 0.37 -45.86 21.67
CA LYS A 466 -0.73 -45.36 22.47
C LYS A 466 -1.88 -46.31 22.21
N THR A 467 -2.11 -47.17 23.19
CA THR A 467 -3.36 -47.90 23.37
C THR A 467 -4.50 -46.93 23.12
N ILE A 468 -5.25 -47.15 22.04
CA ILE A 468 -6.48 -46.42 21.76
C ILE A 468 -7.50 -46.94 22.77
N GLU A 469 -7.59 -46.31 23.93
CA GLU A 469 -8.83 -46.34 24.69
C GLU A 469 -9.86 -45.53 23.89
N LYS A 470 -10.79 -46.26 23.26
CA LYS A 470 -11.96 -45.71 22.59
C LYS A 470 -12.81 -44.97 23.62
N SER A 471 -12.59 -43.67 23.76
CA SER A 471 -13.62 -42.78 24.29
C SER A 471 -14.70 -42.60 23.22
N PRO A 472 -16.00 -42.78 23.55
CA PRO A 472 -17.04 -42.80 22.54
C PRO A 472 -17.28 -41.39 21.97
N GLN A 473 -17.12 -41.30 20.65
CA GLN A 473 -17.38 -40.14 19.83
C GLN A 473 -18.88 -39.78 19.90
N LYS A 474 -19.23 -38.70 20.62
CA LYS A 474 -20.60 -38.14 20.61
C LYS A 474 -20.82 -37.37 19.31
N ASN A 475 -21.27 -38.06 18.26
CA ASN A 475 -21.79 -37.42 17.06
C ASN A 475 -23.21 -36.88 17.32
N THR A 476 -23.39 -35.57 17.22
CA THR A 476 -24.65 -34.83 17.32
C THR A 476 -25.51 -34.94 16.04
N LEU A 477 -25.72 -36.16 15.56
CA LEU A 477 -26.64 -36.45 14.44
C LEU A 477 -27.92 -37.19 14.86
N ALA A 478 -28.06 -37.55 16.14
CA ALA A 478 -29.21 -38.30 16.65
C ALA A 478 -30.38 -37.41 17.16
N ASN A 479 -30.27 -36.09 17.16
CA ASN A 479 -31.34 -35.19 17.62
C ASN A 479 -32.34 -34.77 16.53
N TYR A 480 -32.26 -35.34 15.32
CA TYR A 480 -33.09 -34.93 14.18
C TYR A 480 -34.19 -35.93 13.79
N PHE A 481 -34.28 -37.07 14.47
CA PHE A 481 -35.41 -38.00 14.32
C PHE A 481 -36.01 -38.27 15.70
N GLY A 482 -37.01 -37.48 16.08
CA GLY A 482 -37.95 -37.90 17.12
C GLY A 482 -38.66 -39.19 16.69
N ARG A 483 -38.86 -40.11 17.63
CA ARG A 483 -39.69 -41.30 17.47
C ARG A 483 -40.33 -41.63 18.82
N PRO A 484 -41.45 -42.37 18.81
CA PRO A 484 -42.77 -42.05 18.28
C PRO A 484 -43.68 -41.43 19.36
#